data_AF-A0A3P7K628-F1
#
_entry.id   AF-A0A3P7K628-F1
#
_cell.length_a   1.000
_cell.length_b   1.000
_cell.length_c   1.000
_cell.angle_alpha   90.00
_cell.angle_beta   90.00
_cell.angle_gamma   90.00
#
_symmetry.space_group_name_H-M   'P 1'
#
loop_
_entity.id
_entity.type
_entity.pdbx_description
1 polymer ?
#
loop_
_entity_poly.entity_id
_entity_poly.type
_entity_poly.pdbx_seq_one_letter_code
_entity_poly.pdbx_strand_id
1 'polypeptide(L)'
;MLDVEGTYKWSTFYRSSDPENNYKWTYASSFFFAMNVYTTTGYGSIAPETLAGQWFVIIYGFIFVPLTLVVVRDLGQWALLGFTKVYAKTLLKYRRWRGRKSEKNNEVIRLPIIISALIMIGMFNFL
;
A
#
# COMPACT_ATOMS: atom_id res chain seq x y z
N MET A 1 -15.80 -15.09 -39.37
CA MET A 1 -15.81 -13.89 -38.51
C MET A 1 -16.32 -14.23 -37.10
N LEU A 2 -15.97 -15.40 -36.52
CA LEU A 2 -16.47 -15.87 -35.20
C LEU A 2 -15.53 -16.88 -34.49
N ASP A 3 -14.19 -16.72 -34.58
CA ASP A 3 -13.26 -17.51 -33.72
C ASP A 3 -12.48 -16.64 -32.72
N VAL A 4 -12.61 -15.31 -32.83
CA VAL A 4 -11.92 -14.36 -31.95
C VAL A 4 -12.71 -13.99 -30.70
N GLU A 5 -14.01 -14.30 -30.61
CA GLU A 5 -14.81 -14.01 -29.40
C GLU A 5 -14.51 -14.98 -28.24
N GLY A 6 -14.16 -16.24 -28.53
CA GLY A 6 -13.89 -17.25 -27.51
C GLY A 6 -12.58 -17.02 -26.73
N THR A 7 -11.57 -16.45 -27.37
CA THR A 7 -10.23 -16.23 -26.81
C THR A 7 -10.18 -15.16 -25.73
N TYR A 8 -11.14 -14.22 -25.71
CA TYR A 8 -11.20 -13.13 -24.74
C TYR A 8 -12.27 -13.31 -23.66
N LYS A 9 -13.02 -14.43 -23.67
CA LYS A 9 -14.08 -14.75 -22.69
C LYS A 9 -13.61 -14.73 -21.24
N TRP A 10 -12.32 -14.99 -21.00
CA TRP A 10 -11.68 -14.94 -19.68
C TRP A 10 -10.96 -13.63 -19.36
N SER A 11 -10.92 -12.69 -20.32
CA SER A 11 -10.33 -11.37 -20.13
C SER A 11 -11.29 -10.45 -19.36
N THR A 12 -10.75 -9.56 -18.54
CA THR A 12 -11.51 -8.57 -17.77
C THR A 12 -12.36 -7.64 -18.65
N PHE A 13 -12.01 -7.47 -19.93
CA PHE A 13 -12.73 -6.65 -20.91
C PHE A 13 -14.09 -7.23 -21.37
N TYR A 14 -14.23 -8.56 -21.45
CA TYR A 14 -15.53 -9.18 -21.79
C TYR A 14 -16.47 -9.17 -20.59
N ARG A 15 -15.95 -9.46 -19.39
CA ARG A 15 -16.72 -9.41 -18.14
C ARG A 15 -17.32 -8.03 -17.87
N SER A 16 -16.67 -6.94 -18.30
CA SER A 16 -17.22 -5.59 -18.16
C SER A 16 -18.30 -5.23 -19.19
N SER A 17 -18.46 -6.02 -20.26
CA SER A 17 -19.31 -5.69 -21.42
C SER A 17 -20.56 -6.57 -21.55
N ASP A 18 -20.66 -7.67 -20.79
CA ASP A 18 -21.87 -8.51 -20.73
C ASP A 18 -23.03 -7.83 -19.99
N PRO A 19 -24.11 -7.42 -20.69
CA PRO A 19 -25.25 -6.72 -20.08
C PRO A 19 -26.11 -7.61 -19.16
N GLU A 20 -26.05 -8.94 -19.36
CA GLU A 20 -26.92 -9.90 -18.66
C GLU A 20 -26.52 -10.15 -17.20
N ASN A 21 -25.23 -10.04 -16.84
CA ASN A 21 -24.74 -10.43 -15.52
C ASN A 21 -24.10 -9.30 -14.71
N ASN A 22 -24.09 -8.04 -15.20
CA ASN A 22 -23.64 -6.85 -14.47
C ASN A 22 -22.26 -6.99 -13.76
N TYR A 23 -21.34 -7.80 -14.30
CA TYR A 23 -20.05 -8.03 -13.66
C TYR A 23 -19.15 -6.78 -13.61
N LYS A 24 -19.48 -5.72 -14.36
CA LYS A 24 -18.81 -4.41 -14.32
C LYS A 24 -18.88 -3.78 -12.92
N TRP A 25 -20.04 -3.82 -12.27
CA TRP A 25 -20.31 -3.17 -10.97
C TRP A 25 -20.72 -4.17 -9.89
N THR A 26 -19.82 -5.10 -9.58
CA THR A 26 -19.94 -5.95 -8.38
C THR A 26 -19.45 -5.20 -7.14
N TYR A 27 -19.80 -5.67 -5.95
CA TYR A 27 -19.31 -5.07 -4.70
C TYR A 27 -17.77 -4.99 -4.64
N ALA A 28 -17.10 -6.08 -5.03
CA ALA A 28 -15.64 -6.15 -5.06
C ALA A 28 -15.03 -5.17 -6.08
N SER A 29 -15.58 -5.09 -7.30
CA SER A 29 -15.06 -4.16 -8.33
C SER A 29 -15.32 -2.70 -7.98
N SER A 30 -16.48 -2.41 -7.37
CA SER A 30 -16.84 -1.05 -6.92
C SER A 30 -15.98 -0.58 -5.75
N PHE A 31 -15.70 -1.47 -4.78
CA PHE A 31 -14.79 -1.18 -3.68
C PHE A 31 -13.35 -0.95 -4.19
N PHE A 32 -12.89 -1.78 -5.12
CA PHE A 32 -11.57 -1.60 -5.75
C PHE A 32 -11.48 -0.28 -6.53
N PHE A 33 -12.54 0.09 -7.26
CA PHE A 33 -12.65 1.39 -7.91
C PHE A 33 -12.56 2.54 -6.90
N ALA A 34 -13.34 2.50 -5.82
CA ALA A 34 -13.31 3.52 -4.77
C ALA A 34 -11.94 3.64 -4.09
N MET A 35 -11.26 2.52 -3.86
CA MET A 35 -9.90 2.48 -3.33
C MET A 35 -8.90 3.17 -4.28
N ASN A 36 -9.00 2.91 -5.59
CA ASN A 36 -8.12 3.53 -6.60
C ASN A 36 -8.36 5.04 -6.77
N VAL A 37 -9.61 5.50 -6.57
CA VAL A 37 -9.93 6.92 -6.52
C VAL A 37 -9.31 7.54 -5.27
N TYR A 38 -9.47 6.89 -4.12
CA TYR A 38 -8.90 7.31 -2.84
C TYR A 38 -7.36 7.37 -2.85
N THR A 39 -6.69 6.39 -3.45
CA THR A 39 -5.22 6.36 -3.56
C THR A 39 -4.67 7.18 -4.73
N THR A 40 -5.54 7.80 -5.54
CA THR A 40 -5.18 8.51 -6.78
C THR A 40 -4.42 7.67 -7.81
N THR A 41 -4.46 6.34 -7.71
CA THR A 41 -3.79 5.43 -8.66
C THR A 41 -4.49 5.44 -10.02
N GLY A 42 -5.82 5.40 -10.02
CA GLY A 42 -6.63 5.67 -11.20
C GLY A 42 -6.34 4.81 -12.44
N TYR A 43 -6.35 3.47 -12.34
CA TYR A 43 -6.08 2.56 -13.47
C TYR A 43 -6.99 2.74 -14.70
N GLY A 44 -8.15 3.39 -14.56
CA GLY A 44 -9.06 3.70 -15.68
C GLY A 44 -9.84 2.51 -16.27
N SER A 45 -9.67 1.29 -15.75
CA SER A 45 -10.34 0.09 -16.26
C SER A 45 -11.86 0.08 -16.06
N ILE A 46 -12.37 0.79 -15.05
CA ILE A 46 -13.79 0.92 -14.73
C ILE A 46 -13.99 2.38 -14.34
N ALA A 47 -14.90 3.08 -15.03
CA ALA A 47 -15.22 4.48 -14.77
C ALA A 47 -16.73 4.71 -14.88
N PRO A 48 -17.29 5.67 -14.12
CA PRO A 48 -18.69 6.04 -14.27
C PRO A 48 -18.91 6.73 -15.61
N GLU A 49 -19.75 6.13 -16.45
CA GLU A 49 -20.17 6.69 -17.74
C GLU A 49 -21.34 7.68 -17.59
N THR A 50 -22.00 7.69 -16.43
CA THR A 50 -23.13 8.59 -16.15
C THR A 50 -22.66 9.93 -15.61
N LEU A 51 -23.30 11.02 -16.05
CA LEU A 51 -23.00 12.38 -15.58
C LEU A 51 -23.12 12.49 -14.05
N ALA A 52 -24.18 11.92 -13.47
CA ALA A 52 -24.37 11.93 -12.01
C ALA A 52 -23.28 11.15 -11.26
N GLY A 53 -22.82 10.02 -11.80
CA GLY A 53 -21.74 9.23 -11.20
C GLY A 53 -20.39 9.95 -11.23
N GLN A 54 -20.11 10.70 -12.30
CA GLN A 54 -18.89 11.51 -12.42
C GLN A 54 -18.86 12.62 -11.37
N TRP A 55 -19.97 13.36 -11.19
CA TRP A 55 -20.08 14.38 -10.15
C TRP A 55 -19.90 13.81 -8.74
N PHE A 56 -20.46 12.62 -8.47
CA PHE A 56 -20.28 11.94 -7.19
C PHE A 56 -18.81 11.58 -6.93
N VAL A 57 -18.10 11.04 -7.92
CA VAL A 57 -16.68 10.69 -7.81
C VAL A 57 -15.80 11.93 -7.61
N ILE A 58 -16.13 13.06 -8.25
CA ILE A 58 -15.42 14.33 -8.06
C ILE A 58 -15.55 14.81 -6.60
N ILE A 59 -16.76 14.86 -6.06
CA ILE A 59 -17.01 15.27 -4.66
C ILE A 59 -16.32 14.31 -3.68
N TYR A 60 -16.40 13.01 -3.94
CA TYR A 60 -15.69 11.99 -3.18
C TYR A 60 -14.19 12.25 -3.18
N GLY A 61 -13.58 12.52 -4.34
CA GLY A 61 -12.15 12.85 -4.44
C GLY A 61 -11.76 14.07 -3.62
N PHE A 62 -12.53 15.16 -3.69
CA PHE A 62 -12.24 16.39 -2.93
C PHE A 62 -12.25 16.19 -1.41
N ILE A 63 -13.10 15.29 -0.90
CA ILE A 63 -13.18 15.01 0.53
C ILE A 63 -12.11 14.00 0.96
N PHE A 64 -11.94 12.93 0.18
CA PHE A 64 -11.05 11.84 0.57
C PHE A 64 -9.57 12.24 0.44
N VAL A 65 -9.16 12.95 -0.61
CA VAL A 65 -7.75 13.36 -0.78
C VAL A 65 -7.17 14.09 0.45
N PRO A 66 -7.78 15.16 1.00
CA PRO A 66 -7.25 15.84 2.18
C PRO A 66 -7.33 14.97 3.44
N LEU A 67 -8.39 14.15 3.59
CA LEU A 67 -8.52 13.22 4.72
C LEU A 67 -7.41 12.15 4.69
N THR A 68 -7.11 11.57 3.53
CA THR A 68 -6.02 10.62 3.33
C THR A 68 -4.69 11.21 3.74
N LEU A 69 -4.40 12.45 3.36
CA LEU A 69 -3.14 13.12 3.72
C LEU A 69 -2.97 13.24 5.24
N VAL A 70 -4.04 13.60 5.96
CA VAL A 70 -4.03 13.68 7.42
C VAL A 70 -3.84 12.30 8.04
N VAL A 71 -4.59 11.30 7.57
CA VAL A 71 -4.50 9.91 8.07
C VAL A 71 -3.12 9.32 7.83
N VAL A 72 -2.55 9.51 6.63
CA VAL A 72 -1.21 9.00 6.30
C VAL A 72 -0.14 9.65 7.16
N ARG A 73 -0.26 10.95 7.46
CA ARG A 73 0.66 11.63 8.39
C ARG A 73 0.60 11.00 9.77
N ASP A 74 -0.59 10.81 10.30
CA ASP A 74 -0.77 10.30 11.66
C ASP A 74 -0.37 8.82 11.77
N LEU A 75 -0.71 8.01 10.75
CA LEU A 75 -0.22 6.63 10.60
C LEU A 75 1.31 6.58 10.49
N GLY A 76 1.90 7.50 9.73
CA GLY A 76 3.35 7.62 9.59
C GLY A 76 4.04 7.93 10.92
N GLN A 77 3.49 8.88 11.70
CA GLN A 77 4.00 9.18 13.04
C GLN A 77 3.86 7.98 13.98
N TRP A 78 2.70 7.30 13.97
CA TRP A 78 2.48 6.13 14.79
C TRP A 78 3.42 4.98 14.42
N ALA A 79 3.63 4.74 13.12
CA ALA A 79 4.57 3.76 12.61
C ALA A 79 6.01 4.10 13.04
N LEU A 80 6.44 5.36 12.88
CA LEU A 80 7.76 5.83 13.31
C LEU A 80 7.97 5.62 14.81
N LEU A 81 7.01 6.03 15.65
CA LEU A 81 7.07 5.81 17.09
C LEU A 81 7.10 4.32 17.45
N GLY A 82 6.34 3.51 16.71
CA GLY A 82 6.38 2.05 16.78
C GLY A 82 7.77 1.50 16.49
N PHE A 83 8.36 1.88 15.36
CA PHE A 83 9.71 1.49 14.96
C PHE A 83 10.77 1.93 15.98
N THR A 84 10.71 3.17 16.47
CA THR A 84 11.64 3.67 17.49
C THR A 84 11.48 2.93 18.82
N LYS A 85 10.25 2.66 19.27
CA LYS A 85 10.01 1.88 20.49
C LYS A 85 10.47 0.45 20.35
N VAL A 86 10.23 -0.18 19.20
CA VAL A 86 10.73 -1.53 18.90
C VAL A 86 12.24 -1.49 18.94
N TYR A 87 12.89 -0.63 18.17
CA TYR A 87 14.35 -0.44 18.15
C TYR A 87 14.93 -0.24 19.55
N ALA A 88 14.35 0.66 20.34
CA ALA A 88 14.77 0.91 21.72
C ALA A 88 14.59 -0.33 22.60
N LYS A 89 13.48 -1.07 22.49
CA LYS A 89 13.27 -2.32 23.23
C LYS A 89 14.26 -3.40 22.82
N THR A 90 14.52 -3.60 21.52
CA THR A 90 15.50 -4.59 21.05
C THR A 90 16.88 -4.23 21.54
N LEU A 91 17.27 -2.95 21.47
CA LEU A 91 18.54 -2.45 21.98
C LEU A 91 18.69 -2.65 23.48
N LEU A 92 17.66 -2.31 24.27
CA LEU A 92 17.67 -2.47 25.73
C LEU A 92 17.67 -3.94 26.15
N LYS A 93 16.93 -4.82 25.44
CA LYS A 93 16.95 -6.26 25.67
C LYS A 93 18.33 -6.85 25.38
N TYR A 94 18.92 -6.46 24.25
CA TYR A 94 20.27 -6.86 23.86
C TYR A 94 21.32 -6.36 24.86
N ARG A 95 21.17 -5.12 25.35
CA ARG A 95 22.03 -4.54 26.40
C ARG A 95 21.88 -5.25 27.75
N ARG A 96 20.67 -5.64 28.14
CA ARG A 96 20.42 -6.43 29.35
C ARG A 96 21.10 -7.81 29.28
N TRP A 97 21.19 -8.37 28.07
CA TRP A 97 21.93 -9.60 27.82
C TRP A 97 23.45 -9.41 27.80
N ARG A 98 23.95 -8.24 27.35
CA ARG A 98 25.40 -7.95 27.26
C ARG A 98 26.04 -7.24 28.47
N GLY A 99 25.28 -6.89 29.50
CA GLY A 99 25.81 -6.54 30.83
C GLY A 99 26.76 -5.33 30.92
N ARG A 100 26.76 -4.38 29.97
CA ARG A 100 27.73 -3.26 29.96
C ARG A 100 27.06 -1.87 29.95
N LYS A 101 27.50 -1.01 30.88
CA LYS A 101 27.23 0.43 30.95
C LYS A 101 28.26 1.17 30.08
N SER A 102 27.81 1.92 29.08
CA SER A 102 28.18 3.32 28.86
C SER A 102 27.69 3.74 27.47
N GLU A 103 26.86 4.77 27.44
CA GLU A 103 26.35 5.42 26.25
C GLU A 103 27.52 6.10 25.53
N LYS A 104 27.95 5.56 24.38
CA LYS A 104 28.78 6.28 23.42
C LYS A 104 27.88 6.54 22.23
N ASN A 105 27.67 7.80 21.85
CA ASN A 105 26.89 8.20 20.67
C ASN A 105 27.30 7.42 19.39
N ASN A 106 28.54 6.91 19.35
CA ASN A 106 29.06 6.07 18.27
C ASN A 106 28.53 4.62 18.24
N GLU A 107 28.03 4.03 19.34
CA GLU A 107 27.48 2.67 19.35
C GLU A 107 26.04 2.62 18.79
N VAL A 108 25.23 3.65 19.07
CA VAL A 108 23.86 3.75 18.55
C VAL A 108 23.88 3.89 17.02
N ILE A 109 24.91 4.54 16.47
CA ILE A 109 25.13 4.68 15.02
C ILE A 109 25.68 3.38 14.39
N ARG A 110 26.50 2.60 15.10
CA ARG A 110 27.10 1.35 14.57
C ARG A 110 26.11 0.19 14.43
N LEU A 111 25.10 0.09 15.28
CA LEU A 111 24.13 -1.01 15.24
C LEU A 111 23.27 -1.04 13.96
N PRO A 112 22.68 0.06 13.47
CA PRO A 112 21.97 0.06 12.19
C PRO A 112 22.92 -0.19 11.00
N ILE A 113 24.19 0.21 11.08
CA ILE A 113 25.21 -0.11 10.06
C ILE A 113 25.48 -1.61 9.99
N ILE A 114 25.61 -2.30 11.12
CA ILE A 114 25.85 -3.75 11.13
C ILE A 114 24.61 -4.51 10.66
N ILE A 115 23.40 -4.08 11.06
CA ILE A 115 22.14 -4.71 10.61
C ILE A 115 21.96 -4.49 9.10
N SER A 116 22.20 -3.29 8.58
CA SER A 116 22.13 -3.01 7.14
C SER A 116 23.20 -3.76 6.34
N ALA A 117 24.43 -3.86 6.86
CA ALA A 117 25.49 -4.65 6.23
C ALA A 117 25.15 -6.15 6.19
N LEU A 118 24.57 -6.71 7.26
CA LEU A 118 24.12 -8.11 7.29
C LEU A 118 22.98 -8.38 6.30
N ILE A 119 22.02 -7.45 6.18
CA ILE A 119 20.93 -7.56 5.19
C ILE A 119 21.49 -7.50 3.76
N MET A 120 22.43 -6.60 3.48
CA MET A 120 23.09 -6.52 2.17
C MET A 120 23.86 -7.80 1.82
N ILE A 121 24.63 -8.35 2.77
CA ILE A 121 25.36 -9.61 2.57
C ILE A 121 24.38 -10.78 2.36
N GLY A 122 23.25 -10.79 3.05
CA GLY A 122 22.19 -11.79 2.87
C GLY A 122 21.54 -11.74 1.49
N MET A 123 21.23 -10.53 0.99
CA MET A 123 20.69 -10.35 -0.38
C MET A 123 21.70 -10.73 -1.46
N PHE A 124 22.98 -10.41 -1.28
CA PHE A 124 24.01 -10.72 -2.27
C PHE A 124 24.31 -12.23 -2.38
N ASN A 125 24.15 -12.99 -1.30
CA ASN A 125 24.29 -14.46 -1.33
C ASN A 125 23.06 -15.19 -1.90
N PHE A 126 21.93 -14.49 -2.08
CA PHE A 126 20.69 -15.06 -2.62
C PHE A 126 20.48 -14.75 -4.11
N LEU A 127 21.37 -13.95 -4.70
CA LEU A 127 21.40 -13.57 -6.12
C LEU A 127 22.44 -14.42 -6.86
#